data_AF-A0A8J3MMH6-F1
#
_entry.id   AF-A0A8J3MMH6-F1
#
_cell.length_a   1.000
_cell.length_b   1.000
_cell.length_c   1.000
_cell.angle_alpha   90.00
_cell.angle_beta   90.00
_cell.angle_gamma   90.00
#
_symmetry.space_group_name_H-M   'P 1'
#
loop_
_entity.id
_entity.type
_entity.pdbx_description
1 polymer ?
#
loop_
_entity_poly.entity_id
_entity_poly.type
_entity_poly.pdbx_seq_one_letter_code
_entity_poly.pdbx_strand_id
1 'polypeptide(L)'
;MIARRLGAALLAFAARRWPAGLRDDLHREWLAELHVLAAEGRSARIVAYALSLAVSRPAADPLIDRSLMTRRFWVTAATVLLAPLLCVVLGAVGLLGANTVAGVLRLQELTGSSLDPFVAATIGGLALLLGLGATRLGARTALRGPVRLAVAAVLPCLLTAAFVIYLLGSANKLDRVVPELLWWGAGMVGVLGVAGRLAARGRTAAAWWVGVLGALLVADVAIAITVFAHTGPYEYLSVDGGPGGYDGVNRIWAPLWLFTMYSGGMHGLPGPGDWEVTQVADVVELTPYLYPLFGAYLLAYAIRAGRGRVQPAAGSAPVSPVSPESSAASANSVGSVGSGSTSA
;
A
#
# COMPACT_ATOMS: atom_id res chain seq x y z
N MET A 1 15.17 39.37 -31.48
CA MET A 1 16.60 39.48 -31.11
C MET A 1 16.87 39.34 -29.60
N ILE A 2 16.13 40.02 -28.72
CA ILE A 2 16.39 40.04 -27.26
C ILE A 2 16.25 38.63 -26.62
N ALA A 3 15.17 37.91 -26.90
CA ALA A 3 14.94 36.56 -26.35
C ALA A 3 16.05 35.56 -26.70
N ARG A 4 16.65 35.68 -27.89
CA ARG A 4 17.74 34.82 -28.36
C ARG A 4 19.04 35.10 -27.59
N ARG A 5 19.35 36.37 -27.32
CA ARG A 5 20.52 36.75 -26.51
C ARG A 5 20.35 36.31 -25.05
N LEU A 6 19.16 36.47 -24.50
CA LEU A 6 18.85 36.05 -23.13
C LEU A 6 18.93 34.51 -22.99
N GLY A 7 18.36 33.77 -23.94
CA GLY A 7 18.44 32.31 -23.98
C GLY A 7 19.89 31.79 -24.09
N ALA A 8 20.71 32.41 -24.94
CA ALA A 8 22.13 32.05 -25.06
C ALA A 8 22.92 32.32 -23.76
N ALA A 9 22.67 33.44 -23.08
CA ALA A 9 23.32 33.75 -21.81
C ALA A 9 22.93 32.75 -20.70
N LEU A 10 21.65 32.37 -20.63
CA LEU A 10 21.14 31.35 -19.70
C LEU A 10 21.73 29.96 -20.00
N LEU A 11 21.87 29.58 -21.27
CA LEU A 11 22.52 28.33 -21.67
C LEU A 11 24.02 28.32 -21.33
N ALA A 12 24.73 29.43 -21.52
CA ALA A 12 26.13 29.54 -21.13
C ALA A 12 26.30 29.42 -19.61
N PHE A 13 25.38 30.02 -18.84
CA PHE A 13 25.32 29.85 -17.39
C PHE A 13 25.02 28.40 -16.99
N ALA A 14 24.05 27.76 -17.65
CA ALA A 14 23.72 26.36 -17.42
C ALA A 14 24.94 25.46 -17.70
N ALA A 15 25.57 25.57 -18.87
CA ALA A 15 26.71 24.75 -19.29
C ALA A 15 27.91 24.81 -18.32
N ARG A 16 28.19 25.98 -17.72
CA ARG A 16 29.26 26.13 -16.71
C ARG A 16 29.06 25.26 -15.47
N ARG A 17 27.82 24.87 -15.16
CA ARG A 17 27.47 24.03 -14.00
C ARG A 17 27.64 22.53 -14.26
N TRP A 18 27.86 22.12 -15.51
CA TRP A 18 27.95 20.71 -15.89
C TRP A 18 29.42 20.24 -15.97
N PRO A 19 29.70 18.95 -15.70
CA PRO A 19 31.04 18.36 -15.78
C PRO A 19 31.68 18.57 -17.15
N ALA A 20 33.00 18.80 -17.19
CA ALA A 20 33.71 19.15 -18.41
C ALA A 20 33.56 18.12 -19.54
N GLY A 21 33.51 16.82 -19.21
CA GLY A 21 33.37 15.74 -20.21
C GLY A 21 32.01 15.64 -20.91
N LEU A 22 30.97 16.28 -20.37
CA LEU A 22 29.59 16.26 -20.94
C LEU A 22 29.13 17.64 -21.40
N ARG A 23 29.85 18.69 -20.98
CA ARG A 23 29.48 20.08 -21.19
C ARG A 23 29.35 20.41 -22.68
N ASP A 24 30.32 20.00 -23.49
CA ASP A 24 30.41 20.43 -24.88
C ASP A 24 29.39 19.73 -25.78
N ASP A 25 29.06 18.47 -25.49
CA ASP A 25 28.04 17.71 -26.22
C ASP A 25 26.64 18.23 -25.90
N LEU A 26 26.32 18.37 -24.61
CA LEU A 26 25.03 18.91 -24.17
C LEU A 26 24.83 20.37 -24.61
N HIS A 27 25.90 21.18 -24.56
CA HIS A 27 25.81 22.57 -25.01
C HIS A 27 25.51 22.67 -26.51
N ARG A 28 26.08 21.79 -27.34
CA ARG A 28 25.78 21.73 -28.77
C ARG A 28 24.33 21.33 -29.03
N GLU A 29 23.82 20.33 -28.33
CA GLU A 29 22.41 19.91 -28.43
C GLU A 29 21.44 21.02 -28.00
N TRP A 30 21.69 21.69 -26.87
CA TRP A 30 20.85 22.78 -26.40
C TRP A 30 20.86 23.99 -27.33
N LEU A 31 22.01 24.30 -27.94
CA LEU A 31 22.10 25.36 -28.95
C LEU A 31 21.33 25.01 -30.22
N ALA A 32 21.35 23.74 -30.64
CA ALA A 32 20.57 23.28 -31.78
C ALA A 32 19.06 23.41 -31.50
N GLU A 33 18.60 23.00 -30.32
CA GLU A 33 17.18 23.13 -29.94
C GLU A 33 16.75 24.60 -29.79
N LEU A 34 17.62 25.45 -29.23
CA LEU A 34 17.39 26.90 -29.17
C LEU A 34 17.33 27.53 -30.58
N HIS A 35 18.10 27.00 -31.55
CA HIS A 35 18.05 27.45 -32.94
C HIS A 35 16.72 27.08 -33.61
N VAL A 36 16.23 25.87 -33.38
CA VAL A 36 14.90 25.42 -33.87
C VAL A 36 13.79 26.31 -33.30
N LEU A 37 13.80 26.55 -31.99
CA LEU A 37 12.80 27.42 -31.33
C LEU A 37 12.88 28.87 -31.82
N ALA A 38 14.07 29.34 -32.21
CA ALA A 38 14.27 30.65 -32.81
C ALA A 38 13.77 30.72 -34.26
N ALA A 39 13.95 29.67 -35.06
CA ALA A 39 13.44 29.56 -36.41
C ALA A 39 11.90 29.58 -36.43
N GLU A 40 11.26 28.96 -35.44
CA GLU A 40 9.79 28.99 -35.28
C GLU A 40 9.24 30.30 -34.68
N GLY A 41 10.10 31.28 -34.37
CA GLY A 41 9.68 32.58 -33.83
C GLY A 41 9.10 32.55 -32.40
N ARG A 42 9.26 31.44 -31.66
CA ARG A 42 8.63 31.25 -30.33
C ARG A 42 9.47 31.81 -29.18
N SER A 43 9.52 33.14 -29.09
CA SER A 43 10.32 33.88 -28.10
C SER A 43 10.10 33.46 -26.63
N ALA A 44 8.87 33.18 -26.23
CA ALA A 44 8.56 32.75 -24.86
C ALA A 44 9.10 31.35 -24.54
N ARG A 45 9.07 30.42 -25.51
CA ARG A 45 9.56 29.05 -25.32
C ARG A 45 11.08 29.00 -25.25
N ILE A 46 11.77 29.87 -25.98
CA ILE A 46 13.24 30.02 -25.91
C ILE A 46 13.67 30.35 -24.47
N VAL A 47 13.01 31.32 -23.84
CA VAL A 47 13.33 31.74 -22.47
C VAL A 47 12.94 30.68 -21.46
N ALA A 48 11.74 30.08 -21.58
CA ALA A 48 11.30 29.01 -20.68
C ALA A 48 12.22 27.79 -20.73
N TYR A 49 12.64 27.38 -21.93
CA TYR A 49 13.59 26.29 -22.14
C TYR A 49 14.94 26.59 -21.48
N ALA A 50 15.55 27.73 -21.81
CA ALA A 50 16.87 28.10 -21.27
C ALA A 50 16.83 28.30 -19.75
N LEU A 51 15.73 28.83 -19.21
CA LEU A 51 15.54 29.01 -17.77
C LEU A 51 15.33 27.65 -17.06
N SER A 52 14.61 26.72 -17.69
CA SER A 52 14.45 25.36 -17.15
C SER A 52 15.79 24.64 -17.02
N LEU A 53 16.68 24.81 -18.02
CA LEU A 53 18.03 24.26 -17.99
C LEU A 53 18.92 24.94 -16.94
N ALA A 54 18.83 26.27 -16.81
CA ALA A 54 19.60 27.02 -15.81
C ALA A 54 19.22 26.68 -14.35
N VAL A 55 17.93 26.36 -14.11
CA VAL A 55 17.39 26.00 -12.80
C VAL A 55 17.57 24.50 -12.49
N SER A 56 17.60 23.65 -13.52
CA SER A 56 17.84 22.21 -13.35
C SER A 56 19.17 21.94 -12.65
N ARG A 57 19.17 21.02 -11.68
CA ARG A 57 20.41 20.59 -11.02
C ARG A 57 21.19 19.70 -11.99
N PRO A 58 22.53 19.85 -12.08
CA PRO A 58 23.35 18.94 -12.86
C PRO A 58 23.08 17.51 -12.38
N ALA A 59 22.62 16.64 -13.29
CA ALA A 59 22.61 15.22 -12.99
C ALA A 59 24.07 14.80 -12.84
N ALA A 60 24.46 14.34 -11.66
CA ALA A 60 25.85 14.05 -11.34
C ALA A 60 26.44 12.91 -12.20
N ASP A 61 25.62 12.18 -12.96
CA ASP A 61 26.05 11.30 -14.04
C ASP A 61 24.83 10.92 -14.91
N PRO A 62 24.87 11.02 -16.25
CA PRO A 62 23.80 10.51 -17.12
C PRO A 62 23.90 9.00 -17.36
N LEU A 63 24.92 8.32 -16.86
CA LEU A 63 25.04 6.86 -16.90
C LEU A 63 24.33 6.24 -15.70
N ILE A 64 22.98 6.22 -15.73
CA ILE A 64 22.09 5.51 -14.80
C ILE A 64 22.59 5.62 -13.35
N ASP A 65 22.10 6.63 -12.62
CA ASP A 65 22.39 6.86 -11.21
C ASP A 65 22.03 5.63 -10.34
N ARG A 66 22.94 4.64 -10.34
CA ARG A 66 22.85 3.39 -9.58
C ARG A 66 22.73 3.72 -8.11
N SER A 67 23.31 4.84 -7.66
CA SER A 67 23.22 5.30 -6.28
C SER A 67 21.77 5.65 -5.88
N LEU A 68 20.97 6.26 -6.77
CA LEU A 68 19.56 6.53 -6.51
C LEU A 68 18.69 5.26 -6.55
N MET A 69 19.00 4.33 -7.45
CA MET A 69 18.34 3.02 -7.49
C MET A 69 18.64 2.21 -6.21
N THR A 70 19.90 2.18 -5.79
CA THR A 70 20.37 1.51 -4.57
C THR A 70 19.76 2.17 -3.33
N ARG A 71 19.71 3.51 -3.27
CA ARG A 71 19.05 4.24 -2.17
C ARG A 71 17.56 3.93 -2.07
N ARG A 72 16.83 3.93 -3.20
CA ARG A 72 15.40 3.59 -3.22
C ARG A 72 15.16 2.13 -2.83
N PHE A 73 16.03 1.22 -3.29
CA PHE A 73 15.98 -0.18 -2.90
C PHE A 73 16.18 -0.35 -1.38
N TRP A 74 17.23 0.26 -0.81
CA TRP A 74 17.49 0.22 0.62
C TRP A 74 16.38 0.85 1.46
N VAL A 75 15.83 2.00 1.04
CA VAL A 75 14.69 2.61 1.73
C VAL A 75 13.47 1.69 1.70
N THR A 76 13.21 1.03 0.56
CA THR A 76 12.09 0.09 0.43
C THR A 76 12.31 -1.15 1.29
N ALA A 77 13.49 -1.76 1.22
CA ALA A 77 13.86 -2.91 2.03
C ALA A 77 13.80 -2.60 3.52
N ALA A 78 14.39 -1.47 3.95
CA ALA A 78 14.34 -1.00 5.33
C ALA A 78 12.89 -0.76 5.77
N THR A 79 12.05 -0.15 4.94
CA THR A 79 10.64 0.08 5.30
C THR A 79 9.88 -1.23 5.45
N VAL A 80 10.09 -2.19 4.55
CA VAL A 80 9.40 -3.50 4.58
C VAL A 80 9.89 -4.37 5.74
N LEU A 81 11.17 -4.30 6.10
CA LEU A 81 11.76 -5.07 7.20
C LEU A 81 11.52 -4.45 8.58
N LEU A 82 11.54 -3.11 8.69
CA LEU A 82 11.32 -2.41 9.97
C LEU A 82 9.84 -2.25 10.31
N ALA A 83 8.95 -2.23 9.32
CA ALA A 83 7.51 -2.11 9.57
C ALA A 83 6.92 -3.19 10.48
N PRO A 84 7.19 -4.50 10.32
CA PRO A 84 6.65 -5.50 11.23
C PRO A 84 7.18 -5.31 12.67
N LEU A 85 8.46 -4.95 12.84
CA LEU A 85 9.00 -4.61 14.16
C LEU A 85 8.30 -3.40 14.76
N LEU A 86 8.06 -2.37 13.97
CA LEU A 86 7.31 -1.19 14.42
C LEU A 86 5.87 -1.54 14.81
N CYS A 87 5.20 -2.43 14.05
CA CYS A 87 3.86 -2.91 14.38
C CYS A 87 3.85 -3.64 15.73
N VAL A 88 4.85 -4.48 16.01
CA VAL A 88 5.00 -5.16 17.30
C VAL A 88 5.24 -4.17 18.43
N VAL A 89 6.18 -3.22 18.27
CA VAL A 89 6.48 -2.22 19.29
C VAL A 89 5.25 -1.36 19.59
N LEU A 90 4.56 -0.86 18.56
CA LEU A 90 3.36 -0.06 18.74
C LEU A 90 2.22 -0.88 19.33
N GLY A 91 2.05 -2.13 18.91
CA GLY A 91 1.08 -3.07 19.48
C GLY A 91 1.34 -3.33 20.96
N ALA A 92 2.59 -3.59 21.34
CA ALA A 92 2.99 -3.81 22.73
C ALA A 92 2.77 -2.55 23.58
N VAL A 93 3.18 -1.37 23.10
CA VAL A 93 2.94 -0.09 23.78
C VAL A 93 1.43 0.18 23.93
N GLY A 94 0.64 -0.09 22.89
CA GLY A 94 -0.81 0.03 22.93
C GLY A 94 -1.44 -0.90 23.95
N LEU A 95 -1.05 -2.17 23.97
CA LEU A 95 -1.57 -3.17 24.89
C LEU A 95 -1.20 -2.85 26.35
N LEU A 96 0.05 -2.45 26.59
CA LEU A 96 0.50 -2.00 27.92
C LEU A 96 -0.24 -0.75 28.36
N GLY A 97 -0.42 0.22 27.46
CA GLY A 97 -1.19 1.44 27.73
C GLY A 97 -2.65 1.13 28.05
N ALA A 98 -3.28 0.25 27.27
CA ALA A 98 -4.65 -0.21 27.47
C ALA A 98 -4.83 -0.88 28.85
N ASN A 99 -3.96 -1.84 29.18
CA ASN A 99 -4.00 -2.53 30.47
C ASN A 99 -3.74 -1.58 31.65
N THR A 100 -2.82 -0.61 31.47
CA THR A 100 -2.53 0.39 32.51
C THR A 100 -3.74 1.29 32.76
N VAL A 101 -4.38 1.79 31.70
CA VAL A 101 -5.58 2.64 31.80
C VAL A 101 -6.74 1.85 32.41
N ALA A 102 -6.96 0.61 31.97
CA ALA A 102 -8.00 -0.26 32.50
C ALA A 102 -7.81 -0.53 34.00
N GLY A 103 -6.58 -0.80 34.43
CA GLY A 103 -6.24 -1.02 35.83
C GLY A 103 -6.40 0.23 36.70
N VAL A 104 -5.92 1.39 36.21
CA VAL A 104 -6.05 2.67 36.93
C VAL A 104 -7.52 3.08 37.11
N LEU A 105 -8.34 2.87 36.09
CA LEU A 105 -9.77 3.21 36.11
C LEU A 105 -10.63 2.12 36.76
N ARG A 106 -10.04 1.00 37.21
CA ARG A 106 -10.72 -0.18 37.75
C ARG A 106 -11.85 -0.68 36.84
N LEU A 107 -11.68 -0.54 35.53
CA LEU A 107 -12.71 -0.92 34.55
C LEU A 107 -12.99 -2.41 34.61
N GLN A 108 -11.97 -3.23 34.92
CA GLN A 108 -12.14 -4.68 35.10
C GLN A 108 -13.11 -5.05 36.23
N GLU A 109 -13.16 -4.25 37.31
CA GLU A 109 -14.11 -4.46 38.42
C GLU A 109 -15.55 -4.09 38.00
N LEU A 110 -15.70 -3.17 37.06
CA LEU A 110 -16.99 -2.65 36.59
C LEU A 110 -17.59 -3.46 35.44
N THR A 111 -16.75 -3.97 34.53
CA THR A 111 -17.21 -4.66 33.32
C THR A 111 -17.23 -6.18 33.47
N GLY A 112 -16.49 -6.76 34.42
CA GLY A 112 -16.45 -8.20 34.65
C GLY A 112 -15.86 -9.03 33.50
N SER A 113 -15.43 -8.39 32.41
CA SER A 113 -14.99 -9.04 31.17
C SER A 113 -13.47 -9.14 31.07
N SER A 114 -12.95 -10.31 30.69
CA SER A 114 -11.52 -10.64 30.63
C SER A 114 -10.77 -9.99 29.47
N LEU A 115 -11.47 -9.60 28.39
CA LEU A 115 -10.92 -8.88 27.24
C LEU A 115 -11.65 -7.55 27.06
N ASP A 116 -10.96 -6.49 27.47
CA ASP A 116 -11.50 -5.14 27.56
C ASP A 116 -11.79 -4.58 26.14
N PRO A 117 -13.01 -4.10 25.84
CA PRO A 117 -13.31 -3.33 24.63
C PRO A 117 -12.28 -2.22 24.32
N PHE A 118 -11.61 -1.73 25.36
CA PHE A 118 -10.50 -0.79 25.24
C PHE A 118 -9.28 -1.35 24.50
N VAL A 119 -8.93 -2.63 24.71
CA VAL A 119 -7.87 -3.32 23.97
C VAL A 119 -8.24 -3.44 22.50
N ALA A 120 -9.47 -3.86 22.20
CA ALA A 120 -9.99 -3.94 20.83
C ALA A 120 -9.94 -2.58 20.12
N ALA A 121 -10.42 -1.52 20.78
CA ALA A 121 -10.37 -0.16 20.28
C ALA A 121 -8.92 0.31 20.04
N THR A 122 -7.99 -0.02 20.94
CA THR A 122 -6.58 0.33 20.84
C THR A 122 -5.92 -0.36 19.65
N ILE A 123 -6.13 -1.67 19.50
CA ILE A 123 -5.59 -2.44 18.37
C ILE A 123 -6.18 -1.97 17.05
N GLY A 124 -7.50 -1.75 16.99
CA GLY A 124 -8.17 -1.20 15.81
C GLY A 124 -7.67 0.20 15.45
N GLY A 125 -7.48 1.07 16.43
CA GLY A 125 -6.92 2.41 16.26
C GLY A 125 -5.48 2.38 15.75
N LEU A 126 -4.63 1.52 16.34
CA LEU A 126 -3.25 1.33 15.90
C LEU A 126 -3.17 0.76 14.49
N ALA A 127 -3.99 -0.25 14.17
CA ALA A 127 -4.09 -0.82 12.83
C ALA A 127 -4.47 0.26 11.80
N LEU A 128 -5.42 1.14 12.14
CA LEU A 128 -5.80 2.26 11.28
C LEU A 128 -4.63 3.25 11.08
N LEU A 129 -3.95 3.65 12.15
CA LEU A 129 -2.80 4.56 12.09
C LEU A 129 -1.65 3.98 11.26
N LEU A 130 -1.34 2.70 11.47
CA LEU A 130 -0.35 1.95 10.69
C LEU A 130 -0.74 1.89 9.21
N GLY A 131 -2.01 1.62 8.92
CA GLY A 131 -2.54 1.66 7.55
C GLY A 131 -2.37 3.03 6.91
N LEU A 132 -2.74 4.11 7.59
CA LEU A 132 -2.57 5.47 7.11
C LEU A 132 -1.09 5.81 6.85
N GLY A 133 -0.19 5.44 7.77
CA GLY A 133 1.25 5.59 7.60
C GLY A 133 1.80 4.82 6.39
N ALA A 134 1.38 3.57 6.23
CA ALA A 134 1.76 2.69 5.13
C ALA A 134 1.28 3.22 3.77
N THR A 135 0.10 3.86 3.68
CA THR A 135 -0.36 4.47 2.42
C THR A 135 0.55 5.62 1.98
N ARG A 136 1.11 6.39 2.91
CA ARG A 136 2.04 7.49 2.60
C ARG A 136 3.41 6.94 2.18
N LEU A 137 3.89 5.90 2.84
CA LEU A 137 5.16 5.25 2.54
C LEU A 137 5.11 4.49 1.21
N GLY A 138 4.05 3.73 0.96
CA GLY A 138 3.85 2.97 -0.27
C GLY A 138 3.77 3.85 -1.52
N ALA A 139 3.42 5.13 -1.38
CA ALA A 139 3.52 6.09 -2.49
C ALA A 139 4.96 6.28 -3.00
N ARG A 140 5.96 6.07 -2.12
CA ARG A 140 7.38 6.34 -2.39
C ARG A 140 8.18 5.08 -2.69
N THR A 141 7.68 3.91 -2.29
CA THR A 141 8.45 2.64 -2.26
C THR A 141 7.73 1.45 -2.93
N ALA A 142 6.70 1.70 -3.74
CA ALA A 142 5.92 0.64 -4.37
C ALA A 142 6.77 -0.28 -5.28
N LEU A 143 6.93 -1.54 -4.88
CA LEU A 143 7.53 -2.59 -5.70
C LEU A 143 6.61 -2.93 -6.89
N ARG A 144 7.19 -3.24 -8.05
CA ARG A 144 6.41 -3.57 -9.26
C ARG A 144 5.99 -5.05 -9.24
N GLY A 145 4.71 -5.32 -9.03
CA GLY A 145 4.08 -6.64 -9.21
C GLY A 145 3.24 -7.05 -8.00
N PRO A 146 1.92 -7.36 -8.14
CA PRO A 146 1.06 -7.49 -6.97
C PRO A 146 1.38 -8.75 -6.12
N VAL A 147 1.72 -9.86 -6.78
CA VAL A 147 2.00 -11.14 -6.11
C VAL A 147 3.39 -11.15 -5.49
N ARG A 148 4.41 -10.69 -6.21
CA ARG A 148 5.79 -10.59 -5.67
C ARG A 148 5.85 -9.67 -4.45
N LEU A 149 5.08 -8.58 -4.47
CA LEU A 149 4.99 -7.64 -3.37
C LEU A 149 4.25 -8.25 -2.16
N ALA A 150 3.16 -8.98 -2.40
CA ALA A 150 2.45 -9.68 -1.34
C ALA A 150 3.36 -10.69 -0.62
N VAL A 151 4.08 -11.53 -1.37
CA VAL A 151 5.01 -12.51 -0.78
C VAL A 151 6.15 -11.83 -0.04
N ALA A 152 6.79 -10.84 -0.67
CA ALA A 152 7.93 -10.13 -0.09
C ALA A 152 7.58 -9.32 1.18
N ALA A 153 6.34 -8.86 1.31
CA ALA A 153 5.88 -8.12 2.48
C ALA A 153 5.35 -9.04 3.59
N VAL A 154 4.67 -10.14 3.23
CA VAL A 154 4.14 -11.10 4.21
C VAL A 154 5.26 -11.86 4.93
N LEU A 155 6.34 -12.23 4.23
CA LEU A 155 7.42 -13.02 4.81
C LEU A 155 8.08 -12.35 6.03
N PRO A 156 8.47 -11.06 6.01
CA PRO A 156 8.96 -10.35 7.19
C PRO A 156 7.97 -10.30 8.36
N CYS A 157 6.67 -10.18 8.07
CA CYS A 157 5.62 -10.24 9.10
C CYS A 157 5.57 -11.62 9.76
N LEU A 158 5.61 -12.70 8.96
CA LEU A 158 5.65 -14.08 9.47
C LEU A 158 6.88 -14.34 10.34
N LEU A 159 8.07 -13.94 9.86
CA LEU A 159 9.31 -14.10 10.61
C LEU A 159 9.30 -13.30 11.91
N THR A 160 8.76 -12.08 11.86
CA THR A 160 8.63 -11.24 13.06
C THR A 160 7.62 -11.83 14.05
N ALA A 161 6.47 -12.33 13.57
CA ALA A 161 5.48 -13.00 14.41
C ALA A 161 6.09 -14.23 15.11
N ALA A 162 6.72 -15.12 14.33
CA ALA A 162 7.39 -16.31 14.84
C ALA A 162 8.49 -15.97 15.85
N PHE A 163 9.31 -14.95 15.57
CA PHE A 163 10.36 -14.50 16.47
C PHE A 163 9.80 -13.95 17.79
N VAL A 164 8.74 -13.14 17.74
CA VAL A 164 8.09 -12.60 18.94
C VAL A 164 7.44 -13.69 19.78
N ILE A 165 6.75 -14.64 19.14
CA ILE A 165 6.15 -15.81 19.81
C ILE A 165 7.25 -16.66 20.45
N TYR A 166 8.36 -16.89 19.76
CA TYR A 166 9.51 -17.61 20.30
C TYR A 166 10.15 -16.89 21.49
N LEU A 167 10.30 -15.56 21.43
CA LEU A 167 10.91 -14.77 22.50
C LEU A 167 10.05 -14.67 23.76
N LEU A 168 8.74 -14.50 23.60
CA LEU A 168 7.79 -14.33 24.71
C LEU A 168 7.23 -15.67 25.20
N GLY A 169 7.42 -16.73 24.43
CA GLY A 169 6.89 -18.06 24.68
C GLY A 169 7.97 -19.10 24.99
N SER A 170 7.54 -20.36 25.07
CA SER A 170 8.44 -21.52 25.06
C SER A 170 8.53 -22.09 23.64
N ALA A 171 9.58 -22.88 23.36
CA ALA A 171 9.77 -23.50 22.03
C ALA A 171 8.52 -24.31 21.59
N ASN A 172 7.86 -24.98 22.55
CA ASN A 172 6.64 -25.75 22.32
C ASN A 172 5.47 -24.90 21.81
N LYS A 173 5.43 -23.59 22.13
CA LYS A 173 4.40 -22.68 21.63
C LYS A 173 4.57 -22.36 20.16
N LEU A 174 5.82 -22.30 19.69
CA LEU A 174 6.09 -22.06 18.27
C LEU A 174 5.55 -23.21 17.43
N ASP A 175 5.80 -24.46 17.83
CA ASP A 175 5.32 -25.65 17.11
C ASP A 175 3.79 -25.67 16.98
N ARG A 176 3.09 -25.21 18.02
CA ARG A 176 1.62 -25.07 18.03
C ARG A 176 1.12 -24.02 17.03
N VAL A 177 1.83 -22.91 16.87
CA VAL A 177 1.38 -21.74 16.09
C VAL A 177 1.95 -21.72 14.66
N VAL A 178 2.96 -22.54 14.34
CA VAL A 178 3.53 -22.62 12.98
C VAL A 178 2.46 -22.92 11.91
N PRO A 179 1.55 -23.91 12.07
CA PRO A 179 0.51 -24.16 11.07
C PRO A 179 -0.39 -22.94 10.86
N GLU A 180 -0.73 -22.25 11.95
CA GLU A 180 -1.50 -21.00 11.96
C GLU A 180 -0.87 -19.94 11.07
N LEU A 181 0.43 -19.67 11.30
CA LEU A 181 1.19 -18.64 10.61
C LEU A 181 1.31 -18.94 9.13
N LEU A 182 1.50 -20.22 8.76
CA LEU A 182 1.57 -20.64 7.37
C LEU A 182 0.22 -20.43 6.66
N TRP A 183 -0.88 -20.81 7.30
CA TRP A 183 -2.23 -20.61 6.75
C TRP A 183 -2.60 -19.13 6.64
N TRP A 184 -2.33 -18.35 7.68
CA TRP A 184 -2.52 -16.90 7.67
C TRP A 184 -1.70 -16.25 6.56
N GLY A 185 -0.42 -16.61 6.45
CA GLY A 185 0.48 -16.09 5.42
C GLY A 185 0.00 -16.40 4.00
N ALA A 186 -0.38 -17.65 3.74
CA ALA A 186 -0.91 -18.07 2.45
C ALA A 186 -2.22 -17.34 2.08
N GLY A 187 -3.15 -17.26 3.04
CA GLY A 187 -4.41 -16.54 2.87
C GLY A 187 -4.19 -15.05 2.60
N MET A 188 -3.31 -14.40 3.36
CA MET A 188 -2.98 -13.00 3.19
C MET A 188 -2.33 -12.70 1.84
N VAL A 189 -1.44 -13.56 1.33
CA VAL A 189 -0.90 -13.42 -0.02
C VAL A 189 -2.03 -13.42 -1.06
N GLY A 190 -3.03 -14.28 -0.90
CA GLY A 190 -4.23 -14.32 -1.73
C GLY A 190 -5.05 -13.02 -1.67
N VAL A 191 -5.40 -12.58 -0.45
CA VAL A 191 -6.18 -11.36 -0.18
C VAL A 191 -5.49 -10.13 -0.76
N LEU A 192 -4.19 -9.96 -0.49
CA LEU A 192 -3.38 -8.84 -1.00
C LEU A 192 -3.26 -8.88 -2.53
N GLY A 193 -3.16 -10.07 -3.11
CA GLY A 193 -3.16 -10.27 -4.56
C GLY A 193 -4.46 -9.79 -5.21
N VAL A 194 -5.62 -10.13 -4.65
CA VAL A 194 -6.93 -9.69 -5.16
C VAL A 194 -7.14 -8.19 -4.94
N ALA A 195 -6.91 -7.69 -3.72
CA ALA A 195 -7.04 -6.27 -3.39
C ALA A 195 -6.12 -5.40 -4.25
N GLY A 196 -4.86 -5.82 -4.45
CA GLY A 196 -3.90 -5.15 -5.31
C GLY A 196 -4.33 -5.11 -6.79
N ARG A 197 -4.94 -6.18 -7.31
CA ARG A 197 -5.52 -6.20 -8.68
C ARG A 197 -6.73 -5.27 -8.80
N LEU A 198 -7.62 -5.25 -7.81
CA LEU A 198 -8.78 -4.34 -7.78
C LEU A 198 -8.33 -2.87 -7.73
N ALA A 199 -7.34 -2.57 -6.89
CA ALA A 199 -6.75 -1.24 -6.79
C ALA A 199 -6.07 -0.81 -8.10
N ALA A 200 -5.37 -1.72 -8.78
CA ALA A 200 -4.77 -1.47 -10.09
C ALA A 200 -5.80 -1.24 -11.21
N ARG A 201 -7.05 -1.66 -11.03
CA ARG A 201 -8.17 -1.38 -11.94
C ARG A 201 -8.95 -0.10 -11.56
N GLY A 202 -8.44 0.69 -10.61
CA GLY A 202 -9.13 1.89 -10.12
C GLY A 202 -10.30 1.62 -9.18
N ARG A 203 -10.60 0.36 -8.83
CA ARG A 203 -11.69 -0.03 -7.92
C ARG A 203 -11.22 0.00 -6.46
N THR A 204 -10.88 1.18 -5.96
CA THR A 204 -10.28 1.36 -4.62
C THR A 204 -11.21 0.97 -3.49
N ALA A 205 -12.50 1.31 -3.57
CA ALA A 205 -13.48 0.93 -2.55
C ALA A 205 -13.63 -0.59 -2.45
N ALA A 206 -13.77 -1.27 -3.59
CA ALA A 206 -13.84 -2.74 -3.63
C ALA A 206 -12.55 -3.39 -3.11
N ALA A 207 -11.38 -2.80 -3.42
CA ALA A 207 -10.10 -3.28 -2.91
C ALA A 207 -10.01 -3.22 -1.38
N TRP A 208 -10.52 -2.15 -0.77
CA TRP A 208 -10.58 -2.03 0.69
C TRP A 208 -11.57 -3.02 1.30
N TRP A 209 -12.79 -3.13 0.76
CA TRP A 209 -13.78 -4.08 1.26
C TRP A 209 -13.29 -5.53 1.20
N VAL A 210 -12.84 -5.96 0.03
CA VAL A 210 -12.30 -7.33 -0.17
C VAL A 210 -11.05 -7.53 0.69
N GLY A 211 -10.21 -6.51 0.80
CA GLY A 211 -9.01 -6.55 1.62
C GLY A 211 -9.28 -6.73 3.11
N VAL A 212 -10.14 -5.90 3.68
CA VAL A 212 -10.47 -5.91 5.11
C VAL A 212 -11.23 -7.19 5.47
N LEU A 213 -12.31 -7.51 4.73
CA LEU A 213 -13.09 -8.72 4.98
C LEU A 213 -12.26 -9.98 4.77
N GLY A 214 -11.43 -10.01 3.73
CA GLY A 214 -10.52 -11.12 3.47
C GLY A 214 -9.46 -11.28 4.56
N ALA A 215 -8.86 -10.19 5.05
CA ALA A 215 -7.87 -10.24 6.11
C ALA A 215 -8.46 -10.72 7.44
N LEU A 216 -9.67 -10.26 7.80
CA LEU A 216 -10.39 -10.72 8.99
C LEU A 216 -10.75 -12.21 8.88
N LEU A 217 -11.28 -12.64 7.75
CA LEU A 217 -11.62 -14.04 7.51
C LEU A 217 -10.38 -14.95 7.60
N VAL A 218 -9.26 -14.54 6.98
CA VAL A 218 -8.01 -15.31 7.03
C VAL A 218 -7.45 -15.37 8.45
N ALA A 219 -7.52 -14.28 9.22
CA ALA A 219 -7.11 -14.27 10.62
C ALA A 219 -7.96 -15.21 11.47
N ASP A 220 -9.28 -15.17 11.30
CA ASP A 220 -10.22 -16.01 12.05
C ASP A 220 -10.06 -17.50 11.70
N VAL A 221 -9.94 -17.84 10.41
CA VAL A 221 -9.67 -19.22 9.97
C VAL A 221 -8.34 -19.73 10.52
N ALA A 222 -7.29 -18.89 10.53
CA ALA A 222 -6.00 -19.28 11.09
C ALA A 222 -6.14 -19.63 12.59
N ILE A 223 -6.75 -18.74 13.37
CA ILE A 223 -7.05 -18.97 14.79
C ILE A 223 -7.85 -20.25 14.97
N ALA A 224 -8.91 -20.46 14.19
CA ALA A 224 -9.74 -21.66 14.27
C ALA A 224 -8.94 -22.95 14.05
N ILE A 225 -7.97 -22.95 13.14
CA ILE A 225 -7.08 -24.10 12.90
C ILE A 225 -6.25 -24.42 14.15
N THR A 226 -5.64 -23.41 14.78
CA THR A 226 -4.85 -23.62 16.01
C THR A 226 -5.71 -24.12 17.15
N VAL A 227 -6.88 -23.53 17.33
CA VAL A 227 -7.80 -23.91 18.39
C VAL A 227 -8.27 -25.34 18.19
N PHE A 228 -8.70 -25.73 16.98
CA PHE A 228 -9.09 -27.11 16.71
C PHE A 228 -7.96 -28.12 16.88
N ALA A 229 -6.72 -27.73 16.60
CA ALA A 229 -5.57 -28.60 16.77
C ALA A 229 -5.19 -28.80 18.25
N HIS A 230 -5.55 -27.88 19.15
CA HIS A 230 -5.07 -27.87 20.54
C HIS A 230 -6.18 -27.84 21.60
N THR A 231 -7.45 -27.88 21.20
CA THR A 231 -8.60 -27.99 22.10
C THR A 231 -9.45 -29.21 21.77
N GLY A 232 -9.86 -29.94 22.82
CA GLY A 232 -10.80 -31.05 22.70
C GLY A 232 -12.18 -30.57 22.21
N PRO A 233 -12.95 -31.43 21.52
CA PRO A 233 -14.35 -31.13 21.27
C PRO A 233 -15.10 -30.99 22.60
N TYR A 234 -16.06 -30.08 22.68
CA TYR A 234 -16.97 -29.98 23.82
C TYR A 234 -17.79 -31.29 23.94
N GLU A 235 -17.49 -32.12 24.94
CA GLU A 235 -18.25 -33.33 25.23
C GLU A 235 -19.36 -33.03 26.24
N TYR A 236 -20.62 -33.11 25.80
CA TYR A 236 -21.80 -32.88 26.64
C TYR A 236 -22.11 -34.03 27.62
N LEU A 237 -21.34 -35.12 27.62
CA LEU A 237 -21.69 -36.37 28.29
C LEU A 237 -20.47 -37.02 28.96
N SER A 238 -20.15 -36.57 30.17
CA SER A 238 -19.45 -37.45 31.11
C SER A 238 -20.44 -38.52 31.58
N VAL A 239 -20.35 -39.71 30.99
CA VAL A 239 -21.19 -40.89 31.31
C VAL A 239 -21.14 -41.28 32.80
N ASP A 240 -20.11 -40.85 33.52
CA ASP A 240 -19.89 -41.21 34.93
C ASP A 240 -20.45 -40.23 35.97
N GLY A 241 -21.25 -39.22 35.58
CA GLY A 241 -21.97 -38.36 36.54
C GLY A 241 -21.10 -37.53 37.50
N GLY A 242 -19.78 -37.58 37.37
CA GLY A 242 -18.88 -36.58 37.93
C GLY A 242 -19.09 -35.23 37.23
N PRO A 243 -18.67 -34.10 37.83
CA PRO A 243 -18.67 -32.81 37.15
C PRO A 243 -17.85 -32.95 35.86
N GLY A 244 -18.55 -33.12 34.74
CA GLY A 244 -17.96 -33.25 33.41
C GLY A 244 -17.13 -32.00 33.17
N GLY A 245 -15.82 -32.20 32.99
CA GLY A 245 -14.86 -31.12 32.87
C GLY A 245 -15.30 -30.15 31.79
N TYR A 246 -15.31 -28.85 32.12
CA TYR A 246 -15.47 -27.74 31.19
C TYR A 246 -14.24 -27.62 30.27
N ASP A 247 -13.78 -28.72 29.67
CA ASP A 247 -12.43 -28.81 29.10
C ASP A 247 -12.41 -28.65 27.56
N GLY A 248 -13.56 -28.54 26.90
CA GLY A 248 -13.66 -28.40 25.44
C GLY A 248 -14.17 -27.03 25.00
N VAL A 249 -13.92 -26.61 23.77
CA VAL A 249 -14.49 -25.36 23.22
C VAL A 249 -15.65 -25.70 22.27
N ASN A 250 -16.77 -24.99 22.37
CA ASN A 250 -17.86 -25.15 21.41
C ASN A 250 -17.44 -24.65 20.02
N ARG A 251 -17.23 -25.60 19.11
CA ARG A 251 -16.73 -25.39 17.74
C ARG A 251 -17.71 -24.66 16.84
N ILE A 252 -18.99 -24.52 17.22
CA ILE A 252 -19.99 -23.77 16.44
C ILE A 252 -19.62 -22.29 16.33
N TRP A 253 -18.90 -21.77 17.32
CA TRP A 253 -18.46 -20.38 17.40
C TRP A 253 -17.13 -20.13 16.70
N ALA A 254 -16.50 -21.15 16.10
CA ALA A 254 -15.20 -21.03 15.48
C ALA A 254 -15.09 -19.86 14.46
N PRO A 255 -16.08 -19.62 13.58
CA PRO A 255 -16.04 -18.50 12.63
C PRO A 255 -16.17 -17.10 13.24
N LEU A 256 -16.39 -17.02 14.55
CA LEU A 256 -16.65 -15.78 15.29
C LEU A 256 -15.67 -15.59 16.45
N TRP A 257 -14.68 -16.46 16.65
CA TRP A 257 -13.79 -16.38 17.81
C TRP A 257 -12.98 -15.10 17.85
N LEU A 258 -12.43 -14.66 16.71
CA LEU A 258 -11.71 -13.39 16.66
C LEU A 258 -12.65 -12.22 17.01
N PHE A 259 -13.90 -12.27 16.53
CA PHE A 259 -14.89 -11.27 16.85
C PHE A 259 -15.25 -11.28 18.34
N THR A 260 -15.51 -12.45 18.92
CA THR A 260 -15.90 -12.59 20.32
C THR A 260 -14.79 -12.19 21.29
N MET A 261 -13.52 -12.41 20.91
CA MET A 261 -12.37 -11.91 21.66
C MET A 261 -12.32 -10.39 21.72
N TYR A 262 -12.67 -9.71 20.62
CA TYR A 262 -12.66 -8.25 20.58
C TYR A 262 -13.90 -7.59 21.16
N SER A 263 -15.06 -8.26 21.07
CA SER A 263 -16.30 -7.73 21.59
C SER A 263 -16.50 -8.03 23.08
N GLY A 264 -15.61 -8.80 23.71
CA GLY A 264 -15.79 -9.24 25.11
C GLY A 264 -17.00 -10.17 25.27
N GLY A 265 -17.28 -11.01 24.26
CA GLY A 265 -18.47 -11.86 24.20
C GLY A 265 -19.62 -11.27 23.39
N MET A 266 -20.68 -12.06 23.20
CA MET A 266 -21.89 -11.60 22.50
C MET A 266 -22.88 -11.02 23.50
N HIS A 267 -22.98 -9.70 23.56
CA HIS A 267 -23.84 -8.98 24.50
C HIS A 267 -25.32 -9.39 24.33
N GLY A 268 -25.79 -10.33 25.16
CA GLY A 268 -27.19 -10.79 25.20
C GLY A 268 -27.59 -11.80 24.11
N LEU A 269 -26.67 -12.24 23.25
CA LEU A 269 -26.90 -13.38 22.35
C LEU A 269 -26.34 -14.65 22.99
N PRO A 270 -26.91 -15.84 22.72
CA PRO A 270 -26.22 -17.08 23.03
C PRO A 270 -24.86 -17.03 22.30
N GLY A 271 -23.78 -17.01 23.05
CA GLY A 271 -22.41 -16.85 22.56
C GLY A 271 -21.44 -17.70 23.38
N PRO A 272 -20.15 -17.73 23.03
CA PRO A 272 -19.18 -18.48 23.80
C PRO A 272 -19.11 -17.94 25.23
N GLY A 273 -19.01 -18.84 26.21
CA GLY A 273 -18.87 -18.46 27.61
C GLY A 273 -17.53 -17.79 27.89
N ASP A 274 -17.42 -17.01 28.97
CA ASP A 274 -16.17 -16.30 29.33
C ASP A 274 -14.97 -17.25 29.49
N TRP A 275 -15.22 -18.45 30.01
CA TRP A 275 -14.21 -19.49 30.15
C TRP A 275 -13.75 -20.03 28.78
N GLU A 276 -14.65 -20.15 27.79
CA GLU A 276 -14.29 -20.56 26.42
C GLU A 276 -13.43 -19.47 25.78
N VAL A 277 -13.83 -18.20 25.91
CA VAL A 277 -13.04 -17.07 25.39
C VAL A 277 -11.64 -17.05 26.01
N THR A 278 -11.54 -17.34 27.32
CA THR A 278 -10.24 -17.43 28.03
C THR A 278 -9.42 -18.61 27.52
N GLN A 279 -10.01 -19.80 27.37
CA GLN A 279 -9.33 -20.98 26.85
C GLN A 279 -8.82 -20.77 25.42
N VAL A 280 -9.64 -20.16 24.55
CA VAL A 280 -9.22 -19.80 23.20
C VAL A 280 -8.09 -18.77 23.27
N ALA A 281 -8.19 -17.73 24.10
CA ALA A 281 -7.14 -16.73 24.27
C ALA A 281 -5.80 -17.34 24.77
N ASP A 282 -5.84 -18.32 25.66
CA ASP A 282 -4.66 -19.06 26.13
C ASP A 282 -4.03 -19.92 25.03
N VAL A 283 -4.81 -20.34 24.03
CA VAL A 283 -4.35 -21.16 22.90
C VAL A 283 -3.77 -20.32 21.76
N VAL A 284 -4.30 -19.15 21.48
CA VAL A 284 -3.78 -18.30 20.38
C VAL A 284 -2.88 -17.14 20.85
N GLU A 285 -2.91 -16.82 22.14
CA GLU A 285 -2.06 -15.83 22.82
C GLU A 285 -1.92 -14.50 22.07
N LEU A 286 -0.81 -14.31 21.37
CA LEU A 286 -0.42 -13.06 20.72
C LEU A 286 -1.00 -12.91 19.31
N THR A 287 -1.36 -14.01 18.65
CA THR A 287 -1.74 -13.98 17.23
C THR A 287 -3.01 -13.16 16.95
N PRO A 288 -4.05 -13.13 17.81
CA PRO A 288 -5.21 -12.29 17.60
C PRO A 288 -4.84 -10.82 17.50
N TYR A 289 -3.83 -10.35 18.23
CA TYR A 289 -3.38 -8.96 18.19
C TYR A 289 -2.46 -8.66 16.99
N LEU A 290 -1.59 -9.60 16.64
CA LEU A 290 -0.61 -9.42 15.57
C LEU A 290 -1.24 -9.41 14.17
N TYR A 291 -2.23 -10.27 13.91
CA TYR A 291 -2.87 -10.37 12.59
C TYR A 291 -3.55 -9.10 12.10
N PRO A 292 -4.38 -8.37 12.88
CA PRO A 292 -4.97 -7.12 12.43
C PRO A 292 -3.93 -6.01 12.26
N LEU A 293 -2.90 -5.95 13.12
CA LEU A 293 -1.82 -4.95 12.99
C LEU A 293 -1.03 -5.17 11.70
N PHE A 294 -0.55 -6.39 11.46
CA PHE A 294 0.16 -6.73 10.23
C PHE A 294 -0.75 -6.66 9.01
N GLY A 295 -1.99 -7.15 9.13
CA GLY A 295 -2.98 -7.15 8.05
C GLY A 295 -3.30 -5.74 7.57
N ALA A 296 -3.53 -4.80 8.47
CA ALA A 296 -3.80 -3.40 8.11
C ALA A 296 -2.59 -2.73 7.44
N TYR A 297 -1.37 -2.96 7.95
CA TYR A 297 -0.14 -2.50 7.31
C TYR A 297 0.01 -3.06 5.88
N LEU A 298 -0.07 -4.39 5.75
CA LEU A 298 0.10 -5.09 4.48
C LEU A 298 -0.94 -4.66 3.46
N LEU A 299 -2.20 -4.53 3.87
CA LEU A 299 -3.30 -4.16 3.00
C LEU A 299 -3.15 -2.73 2.47
N ALA A 300 -2.85 -1.78 3.36
CA ALA A 300 -2.60 -0.40 2.98
C ALA A 300 -1.42 -0.27 2.00
N TYR A 301 -0.34 -1.00 2.25
CA TYR A 301 0.82 -1.05 1.37
C TYR A 301 0.47 -1.63 -0.01
N ALA A 302 -0.24 -2.78 -0.05
CA ALA A 302 -0.62 -3.45 -1.29
C ALA A 302 -1.61 -2.64 -2.16
N ILE A 303 -2.65 -2.05 -1.55
CA ILE A 303 -3.61 -1.19 -2.25
C ILE A 303 -2.89 0.02 -2.84
N ARG A 304 -2.00 0.66 -2.07
CA ARG A 304 -1.24 1.81 -2.56
C ARG A 304 -0.32 1.44 -3.72
N ALA A 305 0.40 0.33 -3.61
CA ALA A 305 1.28 -0.15 -4.67
C ALA A 305 0.50 -0.52 -5.94
N GLY A 306 -0.72 -1.07 -5.81
CA GLY A 306 -1.62 -1.33 -6.94
C GLY A 306 -2.03 -0.07 -7.69
N ARG A 307 -2.33 1.03 -6.98
CA ARG A 307 -2.75 2.32 -7.56
C ARG A 307 -1.68 2.98 -8.42
N GLY A 308 -0.39 2.79 -8.11
CA GLY A 308 0.73 3.39 -8.85
C GLY A 308 0.81 2.98 -10.32
N ARG A 309 0.02 1.98 -10.76
CA ARG A 309 -0.06 1.56 -12.17
C ARG A 309 -1.01 2.39 -13.03
N VAL A 310 -1.96 3.11 -12.43
CA VAL A 310 -3.00 3.86 -13.16
C VAL A 310 -2.53 5.27 -13.51
N GLN A 311 -1.22 5.57 -13.42
CA GLN A 311 -0.72 6.86 -13.89
C GLN A 311 -1.02 6.98 -15.39
N PRO A 312 -1.82 7.96 -15.83
CA PRO A 312 -2.15 8.13 -17.24
C PRO A 312 -0.85 8.33 -18.01
N ALA A 313 -0.71 7.67 -19.16
CA ALA A 313 0.29 8.05 -20.14
C ALA A 313 0.01 9.52 -20.52
N ALA A 314 0.70 10.45 -19.85
CA ALA A 314 0.74 11.82 -20.28
C ALA A 314 1.45 11.83 -21.64
N GLY A 315 0.71 12.13 -22.71
CA GLY A 315 1.30 12.39 -24.01
C GLY A 315 1.13 11.29 -25.06
N SER A 316 -0.10 10.92 -25.37
CA SER A 316 -0.46 10.66 -26.77
C SER A 316 -1.79 11.35 -27.03
N ALA A 317 -1.74 12.69 -27.10
CA ALA A 317 -2.75 13.37 -27.90
C ALA A 317 -2.68 12.72 -29.29
N PRO A 318 -3.81 12.24 -29.87
CA PRO A 318 -3.79 11.82 -31.25
C PRO A 318 -3.29 13.02 -32.05
N VAL A 319 -2.12 12.88 -32.66
CA VAL A 319 -1.71 13.77 -33.74
C VAL A 319 -2.80 13.60 -34.78
N SER A 320 -3.75 14.53 -34.81
CA SER A 320 -4.67 14.63 -35.94
C SER A 320 -3.78 14.69 -37.18
N PRO A 321 -3.90 13.76 -38.13
CA PRO A 321 -3.20 13.90 -39.39
C PRO A 321 -3.63 15.24 -39.96
N VAL A 322 -2.66 16.15 -40.12
CA VAL A 322 -2.83 17.35 -40.92
C VAL A 322 -3.14 16.85 -42.32
N SER A 323 -4.40 16.94 -42.75
CA SER A 323 -4.79 16.70 -44.14
C SER A 323 -4.09 17.74 -45.01
N PRO A 324 -3.19 17.35 -45.93
CA PRO A 324 -2.59 18.26 -46.89
C PRO A 324 -3.54 18.38 -48.09
N GLU A 325 -4.69 19.05 -47.92
CA GLU A 325 -5.62 19.26 -49.03
C GLU A 325 -6.39 20.57 -48.86
N SER A 326 -5.71 21.70 -49.05
CA SER A 326 -6.35 22.98 -49.43
C SER A 326 -5.29 24.01 -49.87
N SER A 327 -4.42 23.62 -50.79
CA SER A 327 -3.56 24.58 -51.51
C SER A 327 -3.45 24.21 -52.98
N ALA A 328 -4.62 24.03 -53.62
CA ALA A 328 -4.73 23.91 -55.07
C ALA A 328 -6.20 24.13 -55.51
N ALA A 329 -6.75 25.31 -55.30
CA ALA A 329 -7.98 25.71 -55.99
C ALA A 329 -8.06 27.23 -56.17
N SER A 330 -7.53 27.65 -57.33
CA SER A 330 -8.13 28.66 -58.19
C SER A 330 -8.05 30.12 -57.77
N ALA A 331 -6.85 30.67 -57.93
CA ALA A 331 -6.72 31.96 -58.61
C ALA A 331 -7.21 31.79 -60.06
N ASN A 332 -8.37 32.33 -60.41
CA ASN A 332 -8.73 32.84 -61.73
C ASN A 332 -10.19 33.32 -61.75
N SER A 333 -10.41 34.61 -61.49
CA SER A 333 -11.58 35.32 -62.03
C SER A 333 -11.18 36.77 -62.33
N VAL A 334 -10.46 36.94 -63.44
CA VAL A 334 -10.21 38.24 -64.08
C VAL A 334 -10.99 38.25 -65.39
N GLY A 335 -11.92 39.19 -65.51
CA GLY A 335 -12.22 39.96 -66.73
C GLY A 335 -12.91 39.30 -67.93
N SER A 336 -14.18 39.65 -68.14
CA SER A 336 -14.85 39.83 -69.45
C SER A 336 -16.24 40.41 -69.13
N VAL A 337 -16.46 41.73 -69.10
CA VAL A 337 -16.76 42.68 -70.19
C VAL A 337 -17.26 42.05 -71.52
N GLY A 338 -18.45 42.47 -71.94
CA GLY A 338 -18.95 42.42 -73.33
C GLY A 338 -20.38 41.83 -73.44
N SER A 339 -21.47 42.60 -73.44
CA SER A 339 -22.06 43.39 -74.56
C SER A 339 -23.09 42.64 -75.42
N GLY A 340 -24.32 43.17 -75.47
CA GLY A 340 -25.31 42.96 -76.55
C GLY A 340 -26.09 41.63 -76.51
N SER A 341 -27.32 41.46 -76.97
CA SER A 341 -28.24 42.33 -77.72
C SER A 341 -29.57 41.56 -77.91
N THR A 342 -30.71 42.24 -77.74
CA THR A 342 -31.98 42.15 -78.51
C THR A 342 -32.64 40.84 -78.97
N SER A 343 -33.98 40.87 -78.83
CA SER A 343 -35.07 40.25 -79.65
C SER A 343 -35.26 38.73 -79.58
N ALA A 344 -36.46 38.16 -79.57
CA ALA A 344 -37.82 38.64 -79.84
C ALA A 344 -38.84 37.93 -78.93
#